data_AF-A0A956SNR1-F1
#
_entry.id   AF-A0A956SNR1-F1
#
_cell.length_a   1.000
_cell.length_b   1.000
_cell.length_c   1.000
_cell.angle_alpha   90.00
_cell.angle_beta   90.00
_cell.angle_gamma   90.00
#
_symmetry.space_group_name_H-M   'P 1'
#
loop_
_entity.id
_entity.type
_entity.pdbx_description
1 polymer ?
#
loop_
_entity_poly.entity_id
_entity_poly.type
_entity_poly.pdbx_seq_one_letter_code
_entity_poly.pdbx_strand_id
1 'polypeptide(L)'
;TYWLQKYDEKDGKEYLYFHIQGNGLCAILNLRVNNWTKLENVREKKGVSYRGAEFTNLKFEIREDSLSTEFIYKTFDKIID
;
A
#
# COMPACT_ATOMS: atom_id res chain seq x y z
N THR A 1 -11.57 -3.64 -2.56
CA THR A 1 -11.11 -3.11 -1.27
C THR A 1 -9.63 -3.43 -1.10
N TYR A 2 -8.91 -2.65 -0.28
CA TYR A 2 -7.46 -2.79 -0.08
C TYR A 2 -7.17 -3.06 1.38
N TRP A 3 -6.60 -4.21 1.68
CA TRP A 3 -6.34 -4.65 3.05
C TRP A 3 -4.85 -4.79 3.30
N LEU A 4 -4.32 -4.09 4.30
CA LEU A 4 -2.88 -4.09 4.53
C LEU A 4 -2.40 -5.49 4.96
N GLN A 5 -1.49 -6.06 4.17
CA GLN A 5 -0.86 -7.34 4.46
C GLN A 5 0.42 -7.14 5.29
N LYS A 6 1.33 -6.30 4.78
CA LYS A 6 2.63 -6.07 5.42
C LYS A 6 3.30 -4.78 4.94
N TYR A 7 4.26 -4.34 5.73
CA TYR A 7 5.31 -3.41 5.34
C TYR A 7 6.57 -4.19 4.94
N ASP A 8 7.35 -3.66 4.00
CA ASP A 8 8.64 -4.20 3.59
C ASP A 8 9.61 -3.07 3.24
N GLU A 9 10.91 -3.29 3.44
CA GLU A 9 11.97 -2.36 3.04
C GLU A 9 13.00 -3.12 2.21
N LYS A 10 13.25 -2.66 0.99
CA LYS A 10 14.19 -3.28 0.04
C LYS A 10 15.00 -2.20 -0.66
N ASP A 11 16.31 -2.33 -0.62
CA ASP A 11 17.25 -1.38 -1.24
C ASP A 11 17.00 0.09 -0.82
N GLY A 12 16.65 0.30 0.44
CA GLY A 12 16.31 1.62 1.01
C GLY A 12 14.97 2.20 0.54
N LYS A 13 14.16 1.42 -0.18
CA LYS A 13 12.80 1.78 -0.59
C LYS A 13 11.79 1.07 0.29
N GLU A 14 10.74 1.79 0.67
CA GLU A 14 9.71 1.28 1.56
C GLU A 14 8.42 0.98 0.79
N TYR A 15 7.78 -0.12 1.17
CA TYR A 15 6.61 -0.66 0.49
C TYR A 15 5.53 -1.10 1.48
N LEU A 16 4.28 -0.93 1.07
CA LEU A 16 3.11 -1.53 1.70
C LEU A 16 2.46 -2.51 0.73
N TYR A 17 2.19 -3.71 1.21
CA TYR A 17 1.55 -4.77 0.45
C TYR A 17 0.09 -4.83 0.84
N PHE A 18 -0.81 -4.83 -0.15
CA PHE A 18 -2.24 -4.89 0.07
C PHE A 18 -2.86 -6.09 -0.62
N HIS A 19 -3.73 -6.82 0.08
CA HIS A 19 -4.67 -7.71 -0.58
C HIS A 19 -5.74 -6.88 -1.28
N ILE A 20 -5.91 -7.12 -2.57
CA ILE A 20 -7.04 -6.63 -3.34
C ILE A 20 -8.08 -7.73 -3.39
N GLN A 21 -9.29 -7.44 -2.89
CA GLN A 21 -10.45 -8.29 -3.03
C GLN A 21 -11.60 -7.50 -3.69
N GLY A 22 -12.17 -8.05 -4.75
CA GLY A 22 -13.32 -7.49 -5.46
C GLY A 22 -13.43 -8.01 -6.89
N ASN A 23 -14.66 -8.16 -7.41
CA ASN A 23 -14.93 -8.56 -8.80
C ASN A 23 -14.17 -9.81 -9.29
N GLY A 24 -13.97 -10.81 -8.40
CA GLY A 24 -13.25 -12.04 -8.73
C GLY A 24 -11.71 -11.90 -8.79
N LEU A 25 -11.16 -10.71 -8.52
CA LEU A 25 -9.71 -10.51 -8.37
C LEU A 25 -9.26 -10.91 -6.96
N CYS A 26 -8.24 -11.77 -6.93
CA CYS A 26 -7.42 -12.07 -5.76
C CYS A 26 -5.98 -11.74 -6.14
N ALA A 27 -5.51 -10.57 -5.73
CA ALA A 27 -4.18 -10.06 -6.09
C ALA A 27 -3.50 -9.37 -4.90
N ILE A 28 -2.19 -9.23 -4.99
CA ILE A 28 -1.39 -8.45 -4.04
C ILE A 28 -0.87 -7.22 -4.77
N LEU A 29 -1.23 -6.03 -4.28
CA LEU A 29 -0.66 -4.76 -4.70
C LEU A 29 0.61 -4.50 -3.89
N ASN A 30 1.74 -4.36 -4.58
CA ASN A 30 2.99 -3.88 -3.99
C ASN A 30 3.09 -2.36 -4.21
N LEU A 31 2.82 -1.57 -3.17
CA LEU A 31 2.72 -0.12 -3.24
C LEU A 31 3.96 0.54 -2.65
N ARG A 32 4.71 1.27 -3.48
CA ARG A 32 5.86 2.06 -3.05
C ARG A 32 5.41 3.32 -2.32
N VAL A 33 6.01 3.61 -1.17
CA VAL A 33 5.70 4.81 -0.37
C VAL A 33 6.90 5.75 -0.34
N ASN A 34 6.82 6.82 -1.11
CA ASN A 34 7.84 7.88 -1.13
C ASN A 34 7.50 9.07 -0.21
N ASN A 35 6.22 9.24 0.11
CA ASN A 35 5.74 10.25 1.05
C ASN A 35 4.79 9.59 2.06
N TRP A 36 5.11 9.74 3.34
CA TRP A 36 4.41 9.12 4.45
C TRP A 36 3.29 9.97 5.04
N THR A 37 2.91 11.08 4.40
CA THR A 37 1.76 11.88 4.83
C THR A 37 0.51 11.01 4.97
N LYS A 38 -0.15 11.06 6.14
CA LYS A 38 -1.28 10.22 6.59
C LYS A 38 -0.95 8.76 6.91
N LEU A 39 0.30 8.32 6.76
CA LEU A 39 0.77 6.96 7.01
C LEU A 39 1.87 6.92 8.08
N GLU A 40 2.10 8.01 8.81
CA GLU A 40 3.22 8.16 9.76
C GLU A 40 3.20 7.04 10.81
N ASN A 41 2.04 6.79 11.41
CA ASN A 41 1.86 5.72 12.39
C ASN A 41 2.01 4.33 11.76
N VAL A 42 1.58 4.16 10.50
CA VAL A 42 1.76 2.91 9.76
C VAL A 42 3.26 2.63 9.55
N ARG A 43 4.03 3.67 9.20
CA ARG A 43 5.49 3.59 9.07
C ARG A 43 6.17 3.26 10.39
N GLU A 44 5.85 4.01 11.45
CA GLU A 44 6.46 3.87 12.77
C GLU A 44 6.29 2.45 13.32
N LYS A 45 5.08 1.87 13.13
CA LYS A 45 4.79 0.51 13.56
C LYS A 45 5.18 -0.56 12.55
N LYS A 46 5.87 -0.21 11.46
CA LYS A 46 6.22 -1.10 10.34
C LYS A 46 5.02 -1.94 9.88
N GLY A 47 3.86 -1.30 9.78
CA GLY A 47 2.58 -1.89 9.40
C GLY A 47 2.01 -2.94 10.36
N VAL A 48 2.69 -3.31 11.46
CA VAL A 48 2.29 -4.44 12.32
C VAL A 48 0.93 -4.20 12.97
N SER A 49 0.73 -3.01 13.54
CA SER A 49 -0.53 -2.62 14.19
C SER A 49 -1.70 -2.39 13.24
N TYR A 50 -1.47 -2.45 11.93
CA TYR A 50 -2.47 -2.16 10.90
C TYR A 50 -2.69 -3.36 9.96
N ARG A 51 -2.10 -4.53 10.28
CA ARG A 51 -2.28 -5.73 9.46
C ARG A 51 -3.74 -6.15 9.47
N GLY A 52 -4.31 -6.36 8.30
CA GLY A 52 -5.72 -6.67 8.13
C GLY A 52 -6.62 -5.45 8.21
N ALA A 53 -6.10 -4.22 8.36
CA ALA A 53 -6.91 -3.01 8.29
C ALA A 53 -7.23 -2.65 6.82
N GLU A 54 -8.45 -2.19 6.58
CA GLU A 54 -8.91 -1.73 5.26
C GLU A 54 -8.53 -0.26 5.03
N PHE A 55 -7.94 0.01 3.86
CA PHE A 55 -7.68 1.36 3.37
C PHE A 55 -8.70 1.70 2.29
N THR A 56 -9.66 2.57 2.63
CA THR A 56 -10.73 2.93 1.71
C THR A 56 -10.27 3.97 0.70
N ASN A 57 -10.69 3.83 -0.56
CA ASN A 57 -10.36 4.76 -1.65
C ASN A 57 -8.85 5.04 -1.73
N LEU A 58 -8.04 3.98 -1.63
CA LEU A 58 -6.59 4.05 -1.78
C LEU A 58 -6.25 4.51 -3.21
N LYS A 59 -5.52 5.62 -3.31
CA LYS A 59 -5.11 6.24 -4.57
C LYS A 59 -3.61 6.11 -4.74
N PHE A 60 -3.21 5.78 -5.95
CA PHE A 60 -1.82 5.65 -6.34
C PHE A 60 -1.64 6.05 -7.81
N GLU A 61 -0.42 6.43 -8.13
CA GLU A 61 0.04 6.63 -9.49
C GLU A 61 0.62 5.31 -10.02
N ILE A 62 0.36 5.02 -11.29
CA ILE A 62 0.98 3.90 -12.01
C ILE A 62 2.05 4.51 -12.90
N ARG A 63 3.30 4.10 -12.71
CA ARG A 63 4.41 4.43 -13.61
C ARG A 63 4.80 3.16 -14.34
N GLU A 64 4.60 3.17 -15.64
CA GLU A 64 4.93 2.06 -16.51
C GLU A 64 6.02 2.49 -17.48
N ASP A 65 7.06 1.67 -17.60
CA ASP A 65 8.05 1.75 -18.65
C ASP A 65 8.17 0.39 -19.36
N SER A 66 9.09 0.28 -20.32
CA SER A 66 9.26 -0.95 -21.10
C SER A 66 9.75 -2.17 -20.30
N LEU A 67 10.19 -1.97 -19.05
CA LEU A 67 10.79 -2.99 -18.20
C LEU A 67 9.99 -3.26 -16.91
N SER A 68 9.20 -2.30 -16.45
CA SER A 68 8.59 -2.36 -15.14
C SER A 68 7.30 -1.54 -15.00
N THR A 69 6.48 -1.95 -14.04
CA THR A 69 5.31 -1.21 -13.58
C THR A 69 5.47 -0.95 -12.09
N GLU A 70 5.54 0.32 -11.68
CA GLU A 70 5.56 0.74 -10.29
C GLU A 70 4.22 1.38 -9.89
N PHE A 71 3.72 1.00 -8.72
CA PHE A 71 2.58 1.63 -8.07
C PHE A 71 3.08 2.52 -6.95
N ILE A 72 2.75 3.81 -6.98
CA ILE A 72 3.28 4.81 -6.04
C ILE A 72 2.15 5.44 -5.25
N TYR A 73 2.22 5.33 -3.93
CA TYR A 73 1.22 5.87 -3.01
C TYR A 73 0.99 7.37 -3.23
N LYS A 74 -0.29 7.78 -3.21
CA LYS A 74 -0.70 9.18 -3.19
C LYS A 74 -1.45 9.51 -1.92
N THR A 75 -2.58 8.83 -1.67
CA THR A 75 -3.43 9.09 -0.50
C THR A 75 -4.45 7.97 -0.31
N PHE A 76 -5.26 8.07 0.75
CA PHE A 76 -6.44 7.25 1.02
C PHE A 76 -7.43 8.10 1.83
N ASP A 77 -8.69 7.66 1.95
CA ASP A 77 -9.69 8.43 2.70
C ASP A 77 -9.58 8.15 4.21
N LYS A 78 -9.79 6.90 4.62
CA LYS A 78 -9.72 6.42 6.01
C LYS A 78 -9.17 5.00 6.11
N ILE A 79 -8.77 4.62 7.33
CA ILE A 79 -8.43 3.25 7.74
C ILE A 79 -9.61 2.72 8.56
N ILE A 80 -10.03 1.49 8.28
CA ILE A 80 -11.02 0.73 9.06
C ILE A 80 -10.30 -0.49 9.64
N ASP A 81 -10.37 -0.66 10.96
CA ASP A 81 -9.81 -1.78 11.72
C ASP A 81 -10.96 -2.63 12.29
#